data_AF-J1I089-F1
#
_entry.id   AF-J1I089-F1
#
_cell.length_a   1.000
_cell.length_b   1.000
_cell.length_c   1.000
_cell.angle_alpha   90.00
_cell.angle_beta   90.00
_cell.angle_gamma   90.00
#
_symmetry.space_group_name_H-M   'P 1'
#
loop_
_entity.id
_entity.type
_entity.pdbx_description
1 polymer ?
#
loop_
_entity_poly.entity_id
_entity_poly.type
_entity_poly.pdbx_seq_one_letter_code
_entity_poly.pdbx_strand_id
1 'polypeptide(L)'
;MLMYHLSKREIRAGSQLTRGVYGERIRRDDFLKAAYGSYLKEEIFEDIRQRYYPDAPSRFKAVFLFADLTTAKAFWANQDHYQSYIYSVRLAEDAQPFLAEMELLRTDGLPYSDILERAHAYWQQKQQPESMSLEAICTGTVLVEELILPPSSIL
;
A
#
# COMPACT_ATOMS: atom_id res chain seq x y z
N MET A 1 7.82 0.56 -16.34
CA MET A 1 6.68 1.40 -15.93
C MET A 1 7.12 2.25 -14.75
N LEU A 2 6.85 3.56 -14.78
CA LEU A 2 7.18 4.52 -13.72
C LEU A 2 6.09 4.49 -12.64
N MET A 3 6.49 4.45 -11.37
CA MET A 3 5.60 4.51 -10.20
C MET A 3 6.24 5.34 -9.10
N TYR A 4 5.50 5.57 -8.01
CA TYR A 4 5.96 6.36 -6.88
C TYR A 4 5.90 5.57 -5.57
N HIS A 5 6.87 5.78 -4.69
CA HIS A 5 6.94 5.15 -3.38
C HIS A 5 7.14 6.19 -2.29
N LEU A 6 6.45 6.02 -1.16
CA LEU A 6 6.63 6.84 0.03
C LEU A 6 7.42 6.07 1.09
N SER A 7 8.41 6.72 1.69
CA SER A 7 9.22 6.15 2.77
C SER A 7 9.44 7.15 3.90
N LYS A 8 9.39 6.66 5.15
CA LYS A 8 9.78 7.42 6.35
C LYS A 8 11.29 7.55 6.54
N ARG A 9 12.07 6.91 5.68
CA ARG A 9 13.54 6.93 5.71
C ARG A 9 14.07 7.31 4.35
N GLU A 10 15.20 7.98 4.33
CA GLU A 10 15.91 8.25 3.09
C GLU A 10 16.40 6.94 2.47
N ILE A 11 16.18 6.79 1.16
CA ILE A 11 16.60 5.64 0.36
C ILE A 11 17.49 6.13 -0.79
N ARG A 12 18.61 5.45 -0.98
CA ARG A 12 19.55 5.77 -2.06
C ARG A 12 19.01 5.30 -3.41
N ALA A 13 19.19 6.11 -4.45
CA ALA A 13 18.95 5.71 -5.84
C ALA A 13 19.69 4.41 -6.20
N GLY A 14 19.04 3.56 -7.00
CA GLY A 14 19.51 2.21 -7.36
C GLY A 14 19.23 1.14 -6.31
N SER A 15 18.73 1.50 -5.11
CA SER A 15 18.38 0.52 -4.09
C SER A 15 17.12 -0.26 -4.49
N GLN A 16 17.10 -1.55 -4.18
CA GLN A 16 15.89 -2.35 -4.25
C GLN A 16 15.04 -2.16 -3.00
N LEU A 17 13.74 -1.94 -3.17
CA LEU A 17 12.80 -1.84 -2.05
C LEU A 17 12.56 -3.22 -1.41
N THR A 18 12.64 -3.26 -0.08
CA THR A 18 12.41 -4.49 0.69
C THR A 18 10.91 -4.80 0.75
N ARG A 19 10.56 -6.01 0.34
CA ARG A 19 9.20 -6.55 0.43
C ARG A 19 8.89 -7.04 1.84
N GLY A 20 7.61 -6.97 2.22
CA GLY A 20 7.09 -7.69 3.39
C GLY A 20 7.38 -7.09 4.76
N VAL A 21 8.19 -6.03 4.84
CA VAL A 21 8.40 -5.26 6.09
C VAL A 21 7.08 -4.79 6.70
N TYR A 22 6.10 -4.44 5.86
CA TYR A 22 4.75 -4.10 6.31
C TYR A 22 4.06 -5.27 7.02
N GLY A 23 4.03 -6.44 6.38
CA GLY A 23 3.38 -7.65 6.94
C GLY A 23 4.05 -8.11 8.23
N GLU A 24 5.37 -8.08 8.29
CA GLU A 24 6.13 -8.35 9.51
C GLU A 24 5.76 -7.37 10.62
N ARG A 25 5.74 -6.06 10.31
CA ARG A 25 5.45 -5.01 11.30
C ARG A 25 4.07 -5.16 11.92
N ILE A 26 3.02 -5.38 11.12
CA ILE A 26 1.65 -5.40 11.63
C ILE A 26 1.32 -6.66 12.44
N ARG A 27 2.13 -7.72 12.29
CA ARG A 27 2.00 -8.99 13.02
C ARG A 27 2.84 -9.05 14.29
N ARG A 28 3.64 -8.03 14.58
CA ARG A 28 4.40 -7.97 15.85
C ARG A 28 3.47 -7.70 17.03
N ASP A 29 3.80 -8.29 18.18
CA ASP A 29 3.03 -8.18 19.41
C ASP A 29 2.76 -6.74 19.86
N ASP A 30 3.72 -5.84 19.69
CA ASP A 30 3.58 -4.42 20.03
C ASP A 30 2.52 -3.73 19.15
N PHE A 31 2.54 -4.01 17.84
CA PHE A 31 1.53 -3.51 16.92
C PHE A 31 0.15 -4.11 17.20
N LEU A 32 0.07 -5.42 17.45
CA LEU A 32 -1.19 -6.10 17.78
C LEU A 32 -1.88 -5.46 18.98
N LYS A 33 -1.12 -5.13 20.03
CA LYS A 33 -1.65 -4.47 21.23
C LYS A 33 -2.10 -3.04 20.97
N ALA A 34 -1.37 -2.30 20.13
CA ALA A 34 -1.65 -0.89 19.86
C ALA A 34 -2.75 -0.66 18.80
N ALA A 35 -2.87 -1.57 17.83
CA ALA A 35 -3.67 -1.38 16.61
C ALA A 35 -4.31 -2.69 16.12
N TYR A 36 -4.95 -3.43 17.03
CA TYR A 36 -5.56 -4.73 16.73
C TYR A 36 -6.56 -4.69 15.57
N GLY A 37 -7.36 -3.62 15.46
CA GLY A 37 -8.32 -3.45 14.36
C GLY A 37 -7.66 -3.43 12.98
N SER A 38 -6.52 -2.73 12.85
CA SER A 38 -5.74 -2.69 11.61
C SER A 38 -5.17 -4.06 11.25
N TYR A 39 -4.67 -4.80 12.24
CA TYR A 39 -4.22 -6.18 12.04
C TYR A 39 -5.37 -7.08 11.58
N LEU A 40 -6.49 -7.06 12.30
CA LEU A 40 -7.63 -7.92 12.02
C LEU A 40 -8.19 -7.67 10.61
N LYS A 41 -8.31 -6.40 10.21
CA LYS A 41 -8.68 -6.02 8.85
C LYS A 41 -7.76 -6.68 7.81
N GLU A 42 -6.45 -6.55 7.98
CA GLU A 42 -5.52 -7.08 6.99
C GLU A 42 -5.53 -8.61 6.95
N GLU A 43 -5.72 -9.29 8.08
CA GLU A 43 -5.90 -10.75 8.11
C GLU A 43 -7.19 -11.19 7.40
N ILE A 44 -8.31 -10.46 7.57
CA ILE A 44 -9.55 -10.73 6.83
C ILE A 44 -9.31 -10.57 5.32
N PHE A 45 -8.64 -9.50 4.91
CA PHE A 45 -8.34 -9.28 3.49
C PHE A 45 -7.43 -10.37 2.93
N GLU A 46 -6.41 -10.80 3.67
CA GLU A 46 -5.53 -11.89 3.24
C GLU A 46 -6.25 -13.25 3.19
N ASP A 47 -7.16 -13.55 4.14
CA ASP A 47 -7.96 -14.78 4.10
C ASP A 47 -8.87 -14.81 2.86
N ILE A 48 -9.55 -13.70 2.55
CA ILE A 48 -10.35 -13.58 1.32
C ILE A 48 -9.48 -13.70 0.07
N ARG A 49 -8.28 -13.09 0.06
CA ARG A 49 -7.32 -13.24 -1.05
C ARG A 49 -6.97 -14.71 -1.27
N GLN A 50 -6.56 -15.41 -0.21
CA GLN A 50 -6.11 -16.80 -0.31
C GLN A 50 -7.22 -17.74 -0.80
N ARG A 51 -8.47 -17.52 -0.36
CA ARG A 51 -9.59 -18.39 -0.70
C ARG A 51 -10.17 -18.13 -2.08
N TYR A 52 -10.26 -16.87 -2.51
CA TYR A 52 -11.04 -16.48 -3.69
C TYR A 52 -10.20 -15.83 -4.79
N TYR A 53 -9.02 -15.29 -4.48
CA TYR A 53 -8.16 -14.55 -5.41
C TYR A 53 -6.69 -14.97 -5.26
N PRO A 54 -6.36 -16.28 -5.37
CA PRO A 54 -5.03 -16.80 -5.01
C PRO A 54 -3.90 -16.20 -5.85
N ASP A 55 -4.20 -15.77 -7.07
CA ASP A 55 -3.24 -15.16 -8.00
C ASP A 55 -2.95 -13.68 -7.69
N ALA A 56 -3.77 -13.03 -6.88
CA ALA A 56 -3.52 -11.65 -6.45
C ALA A 56 -2.35 -11.60 -5.44
N PRO A 57 -1.51 -10.55 -5.47
CA PRO A 57 -0.38 -10.43 -4.55
C PRO A 57 -0.83 -10.22 -3.10
N SER A 58 -0.11 -10.83 -2.17
CA SER A 58 -0.34 -10.59 -0.74
C SER A 58 0.18 -9.22 -0.32
N ARG A 59 -0.66 -8.42 0.33
CA ARG A 59 -0.26 -7.14 0.96
C ARG A 59 0.84 -7.33 2.01
N PHE A 60 0.89 -8.48 2.67
CA PHE A 60 1.95 -8.82 3.63
C PHE A 60 3.31 -9.07 3.01
N LYS A 61 3.38 -9.26 1.69
CA LYS A 61 4.62 -9.53 0.97
C LYS A 61 4.88 -8.49 -0.11
N ALA A 62 4.07 -7.45 -0.19
CA ALA A 62 4.15 -6.44 -1.22
C ALA A 62 5.07 -5.27 -0.83
N VAL A 63 5.50 -4.54 -1.85
CA VAL A 63 5.84 -3.13 -1.79
C VAL A 63 4.61 -2.33 -2.19
N PHE A 64 4.35 -1.23 -1.47
CA PHE A 64 3.25 -0.32 -1.74
C PHE A 64 3.74 0.88 -2.54
N LEU A 65 3.05 1.15 -3.63
CA LEU A 65 3.38 2.14 -4.65
C LEU A 65 2.12 2.94 -5.04
N PHE A 66 2.33 4.00 -5.81
CA PHE A 66 1.28 4.79 -6.45
C PHE A 66 1.56 4.89 -7.95
N ALA A 67 0.53 4.73 -8.77
CA ALA A 67 0.65 4.82 -10.23
C ALA A 67 0.80 6.27 -10.72
N ASP A 68 0.35 7.25 -9.93
CA ASP A 68 0.35 8.66 -10.27
C ASP A 68 0.92 9.50 -9.11
N LEU A 69 1.69 10.54 -9.47
CA LEU A 69 2.32 11.44 -8.52
C LEU A 69 1.29 12.29 -7.77
N THR A 70 0.16 12.63 -8.39
CA THR A 70 -0.89 13.43 -7.77
C THR A 70 -1.50 12.69 -6.59
N THR A 71 -1.80 11.40 -6.78
CA THR A 71 -2.31 10.48 -5.76
C THR A 71 -1.26 10.28 -4.66
N ALA A 72 0.01 10.07 -5.03
CA ALA A 72 1.12 9.96 -4.07
C ALA A 72 1.25 11.21 -3.19
N LYS A 73 1.16 12.41 -3.79
CA LYS A 73 1.18 13.69 -3.08
C LYS A 73 -0.06 13.91 -2.21
N ALA A 74 -1.23 13.50 -2.68
CA ALA A 74 -2.46 13.58 -1.90
C ALA A 74 -2.38 12.68 -0.65
N PHE A 75 -1.85 11.45 -0.79
CA PHE A 75 -1.59 10.58 0.35
C PHE A 75 -0.54 11.19 1.29
N TRP A 76 0.57 11.68 0.74
CA TRP A 76 1.64 12.34 1.50
C TRP A 76 1.12 13.51 2.34
N ALA A 77 0.23 14.34 1.79
CA ALA A 77 -0.37 15.46 2.49
C ALA A 77 -1.39 15.04 3.55
N ASN A 78 -2.33 14.15 3.19
CA ASN A 78 -3.53 13.90 3.98
C ASN A 78 -3.38 12.77 5.00
N GLN A 79 -2.53 11.78 4.71
CA GLN A 79 -2.36 10.58 5.54
C GLN A 79 -1.00 10.55 6.22
N ASP A 80 0.03 11.03 5.52
CA ASP A 80 1.40 11.01 6.04
C ASP A 80 1.84 12.30 6.73
N HIS A 81 1.03 13.37 6.59
CA HIS A 81 1.29 14.71 7.14
C HIS A 81 2.66 15.27 6.72
N TYR A 82 3.02 15.06 5.45
CA TYR A 82 4.24 15.56 4.83
C TYR A 82 5.56 15.01 5.42
N GLN A 83 5.51 13.91 6.18
CA GLN A 83 6.67 13.41 6.92
C GLN A 83 7.53 12.40 6.14
N SER A 84 7.07 11.93 4.99
CA SER A 84 7.78 10.94 4.16
C SER A 84 8.55 11.59 3.02
N TYR A 85 9.52 10.87 2.51
CA TYR A 85 10.14 11.09 1.21
C TYR A 85 9.25 10.48 0.13
N ILE A 86 9.14 11.12 -1.03
CA ILE A 86 8.52 10.56 -2.24
C ILE A 86 9.62 10.25 -3.25
N TYR A 87 9.67 9.02 -3.73
CA TYR A 87 10.60 8.56 -4.75
C TYR A 87 9.87 8.17 -6.03
N SER A 88 10.51 8.38 -7.18
CA SER A 88 10.17 7.63 -8.39
C SER A 88 10.85 6.26 -8.34
N VAL A 89 10.14 5.26 -8.84
CA VAL A 89 10.62 3.88 -8.86
C VAL A 89 10.30 3.22 -10.19
N ARG A 90 11.13 2.24 -10.53
CA ARG A 90 10.94 1.39 -11.69
C ARG A 90 10.75 -0.06 -11.27
N LEU A 91 9.73 -0.67 -11.85
CA LEU A 91 9.50 -2.11 -11.74
C LEU A 91 10.41 -2.85 -12.71
N ALA A 92 10.93 -4.02 -12.28
CA ALA A 92 11.58 -4.97 -13.18
C ALA A 92 10.60 -5.46 -14.26
N GLU A 93 11.13 -5.99 -15.37
CA GLU A 93 10.33 -6.36 -16.55
C GLU A 93 9.25 -7.41 -16.26
N ASP A 94 9.49 -8.30 -15.30
CA ASP A 94 8.59 -9.37 -14.87
C ASP A 94 7.62 -8.94 -13.76
N ALA A 95 7.79 -7.74 -13.20
CA ALA A 95 7.00 -7.26 -12.08
C ALA A 95 5.70 -6.61 -12.58
N GLN A 96 4.56 -7.22 -12.22
CA GLN A 96 3.23 -6.70 -12.50
C GLN A 96 2.63 -6.05 -11.26
N PRO A 97 2.25 -4.76 -11.31
CA PRO A 97 1.52 -4.13 -10.21
C PRO A 97 0.09 -4.66 -10.13
N PHE A 98 -0.46 -4.72 -8.93
CA PHE A 98 -1.88 -4.90 -8.70
C PHE A 98 -2.47 -3.57 -8.21
N LEU A 99 -3.36 -2.98 -9.01
CA LEU A 99 -3.96 -1.67 -8.72
C LEU A 99 -5.26 -1.84 -7.94
N ALA A 100 -5.39 -1.17 -6.81
CA ALA A 100 -6.58 -1.28 -5.96
C ALA A 100 -6.91 0.04 -5.25
N GLU A 101 -8.17 0.22 -4.88
CA GLU A 101 -8.65 1.42 -4.18
C GLU A 101 -8.42 1.30 -2.67
N MET A 102 -7.59 2.17 -2.10
CA MET A 102 -7.34 2.19 -0.65
C MET A 102 -8.59 2.55 0.17
N GLU A 103 -9.56 3.30 -0.39
CA GLU A 103 -10.82 3.60 0.29
C GLU A 103 -11.60 2.33 0.69
N LEU A 104 -11.42 1.22 -0.04
CA LEU A 104 -12.05 -0.06 0.32
C LEU A 104 -11.46 -0.65 1.61
N LEU A 105 -10.26 -0.23 2.02
CA LEU A 105 -9.62 -0.61 3.29
C LEU A 105 -10.11 0.20 4.50
N ARG A 106 -11.00 1.19 4.30
CA ARG A 106 -11.64 1.91 5.40
C ARG A 106 -12.82 1.11 5.93
N THR A 107 -12.55 0.32 6.97
CA THR A 107 -13.49 -0.65 7.53
C THR A 107 -13.83 -0.40 9.00
N ASP A 108 -13.30 0.65 9.60
CA ASP A 108 -13.50 0.94 11.02
C ASP A 108 -14.99 1.17 11.32
N GLY A 109 -15.51 0.45 12.33
CA GLY A 109 -16.90 0.53 12.74
C GLY A 109 -17.91 -0.18 11.83
N LEU A 110 -17.47 -0.81 10.74
CA LEU A 110 -18.38 -1.55 9.86
C LEU A 110 -18.75 -2.93 10.42
N PRO A 111 -19.97 -3.43 10.13
CA PRO A 111 -20.34 -4.83 10.35
C PRO A 111 -19.40 -5.78 9.61
N TYR A 112 -19.18 -6.97 10.18
CA TYR A 112 -18.28 -7.97 9.58
C TYR A 112 -18.65 -8.34 8.14
N SER A 113 -19.96 -8.47 7.82
CA SER A 113 -20.44 -8.72 6.46
C SER A 113 -19.91 -7.69 5.46
N ASP A 114 -19.95 -6.42 5.82
CA ASP A 114 -19.59 -5.30 4.96
C ASP A 114 -18.06 -5.24 4.76
N ILE A 115 -17.30 -5.66 5.77
CA ILE A 115 -15.83 -5.84 5.67
C ILE A 115 -15.51 -6.92 4.63
N LEU A 116 -16.24 -8.04 4.63
CA LEU A 116 -16.05 -9.09 3.62
C LEU A 116 -16.38 -8.60 2.20
N GLU A 117 -17.48 -7.87 2.04
CA GLU A 117 -17.85 -7.28 0.74
C GLU A 117 -16.78 -6.33 0.22
N ARG A 118 -16.22 -5.48 1.10
CA ARG A 118 -15.10 -4.59 0.77
C ARG A 118 -13.83 -5.35 0.41
N ALA A 119 -13.52 -6.43 1.13
CA ALA A 119 -12.37 -7.28 0.80
C ALA A 119 -12.52 -7.89 -0.60
N HIS A 120 -13.70 -8.42 -0.94
CA HIS A 120 -13.96 -8.92 -2.30
C HIS A 120 -13.85 -7.80 -3.34
N ALA A 121 -14.43 -6.63 -3.07
CA ALA A 121 -14.35 -5.48 -3.98
C ALA A 121 -12.90 -5.03 -4.24
N TYR A 122 -12.07 -5.03 -3.19
CA TYR A 122 -10.66 -4.66 -3.27
C TYR A 122 -9.88 -5.63 -4.17
N TRP A 123 -10.03 -6.93 -3.94
CA TRP A 123 -9.36 -7.95 -4.74
C TRP A 123 -9.92 -8.11 -6.17
N GLN A 124 -11.14 -7.66 -6.41
CA GLN A 124 -11.72 -7.52 -7.75
C GLN A 124 -11.28 -6.23 -8.46
N GLN A 125 -10.48 -5.39 -7.82
CA GLN A 125 -10.04 -4.09 -8.35
C GLN A 125 -11.24 -3.20 -8.75
N LYS A 126 -12.34 -3.27 -7.98
CA LYS A 126 -13.49 -2.41 -8.23
C LYS A 126 -13.09 -0.96 -8.05
N GLN A 127 -13.23 -0.18 -9.12
CA GLN A 127 -12.96 1.25 -9.10
C GLN A 127 -14.03 1.98 -8.29
N GLN A 128 -13.62 2.99 -7.53
CA GLN A 128 -14.53 3.93 -6.90
C GLN A 128 -14.45 5.24 -7.68
N PRO A 129 -15.54 5.67 -8.36
CA PRO A 129 -15.55 6.94 -9.04
C PRO A 129 -15.08 8.06 -8.11
N GLU A 130 -14.23 8.96 -8.63
CA GLU A 130 -13.71 10.13 -7.89
C GLU A 130 -12.75 9.83 -6.73
N SER A 131 -12.39 8.57 -6.51
CA SER A 131 -11.39 8.19 -5.51
C SER A 131 -9.99 8.63 -5.94
N MET A 132 -9.31 9.39 -5.08
CA MET A 132 -7.87 9.69 -5.19
C MET A 132 -7.06 8.77 -4.28
N SER A 133 -7.37 7.48 -4.29
CA SER A 133 -6.81 6.49 -3.34
C SER A 133 -6.18 5.28 -4.03
N LEU A 134 -5.97 5.34 -5.35
CA LEU A 134 -5.46 4.21 -6.11
C LEU A 134 -4.02 3.89 -5.68
N GLU A 135 -3.85 2.74 -5.02
CA GLU A 135 -2.54 2.16 -4.73
C GLU A 135 -2.17 1.11 -5.77
N ALA A 136 -0.87 0.86 -5.88
CA ALA A 136 -0.30 -0.26 -6.59
C ALA A 136 0.47 -1.12 -5.58
N ILE A 137 0.11 -2.38 -5.45
CA ILE A 137 0.89 -3.34 -4.65
C ILE A 137 1.68 -4.27 -5.59
N CYS A 138 2.95 -4.49 -5.29
CA CYS A 138 3.83 -5.27 -6.15
C CYS A 138 4.67 -6.24 -5.31
N THR A 139 4.67 -7.52 -5.69
CA THR A 139 5.56 -8.53 -5.10
C THR A 139 6.81 -8.77 -5.94
N GLY A 140 6.96 -8.11 -7.10
CA GLY A 140 8.17 -8.19 -7.93
C GLY A 140 9.31 -7.29 -7.42
N THR A 141 10.38 -7.20 -8.21
CA THR A 141 11.51 -6.31 -7.91
C THR A 141 11.16 -4.87 -8.25
N VAL A 142 11.40 -3.96 -7.29
CA VAL A 142 11.18 -2.53 -7.44
C VAL A 142 12.47 -1.79 -7.08
N LEU A 143 12.96 -0.96 -7.99
CA LEU A 143 14.20 -0.19 -7.86
C LEU A 143 13.89 1.30 -7.70
N VAL A 144 14.53 1.94 -6.73
CA VAL A 144 14.47 3.39 -6.55
C VAL A 144 15.25 4.08 -7.67
N GLU A 145 14.64 5.03 -8.34
CA GLU A 145 15.30 5.81 -9.39
C GLU A 145 15.77 7.16 -8.84
N GLU A 146 14.84 8.01 -8.40
CA GLU A 146 15.19 9.34 -7.91
C GLU A 146 14.31 9.80 -6.74
N LEU A 147 14.84 10.75 -5.95
CA LEU A 147 14.07 11.47 -4.95
C LEU A 147 13.25 12.56 -5.65
N ILE A 148 11.94 12.54 -5.48
CA ILE A 148 11.01 13.53 -6.04
C ILE A 148 10.73 14.64 -5.04
N LEU A 149 10.43 14.28 -3.79
CA LEU A 149 10.18 15.25 -2.71
C LEU A 149 10.73 14.75 -1.38
N PRO A 150 11.47 15.57 -0.62
CA PRO A 150 11.80 15.29 0.78
C PRO A 150 10.60 15.58 1.70
N PRO A 151 10.64 15.16 2.97
CA PRO A 151 9.69 15.60 3.99
C PRO A 151 9.61 17.13 4.07
N SER A 152 8.41 17.67 4.33
CA SER A 152 8.25 19.11 4.56
C SER A 152 8.88 19.51 5.89
N SER A 153 9.69 20.57 5.87
CA SER A 153 10.24 21.20 7.08
C SER A 153 9.32 22.27 7.68
N ILE A 154 8.17 22.53 7.05
CA ILE A 154 7.18 23.51 7.48
C ILE A 154 5.98 22.71 8.01
N LEU A 155 5.82 22.72 9.33
CA LEU A 155 4.65 22.22 10.06
C LEU A 155 3.77 23.39 10.48
#